data_AF-A0A9W9PA52-F1
#
_entry.id   AF-A0A9W9PA52-F1
#
_cell.length_a   1.000
_cell.length_b   1.000
_cell.length_c   1.000
_cell.angle_alpha   90.00
_cell.angle_beta   90.00
_cell.angle_gamma   90.00
#
_symmetry.space_group_name_H-M   'P 1'
#
loop_
_entity.id
_entity.type
_entity.pdbx_description
1 polymer ?
#
loop_
_entity_poly.entity_id
_entity_poly.type
_entity_poly.pdbx_seq_one_letter_code
_entity_poly.pdbx_strand_id
1 'polypeptide(L)'
;MGLNTHNESFISDLSKEVRCRIWWSLYTLYTLLSTITGRPSRAPRDYCTTKIPSPYDESIFQTQPVNDPDGDRRSGLAISRSLVHVSAKASRQPIGSALGGSRSESKPQESISVEDPGSESGSGAVYFLCTVNITILIREAVDNIYAPGLGSKPWPLIEGTIAALDARANRWLHSLPSYYQFQEEVGPGLSRERVSLAFLFFSTKLFICQPCILRFLPVPTHDMIPCRQEAKSNMASVCVQAAMDILRLLPDEPDLHWFYETCPWWCFLHYLMQAVAVCLTAIFISPRSVSDESLCMEAAVSKAMRWLSSISSTNPSSEAALRICTEIIARMRP
;
A
#
# COMPACT_ATOMS: atom_id res chain seq x y z
N MET A 1 0.31 6.67 -27.93
CA MET A 1 1.60 7.10 -27.35
C MET A 1 2.55 5.91 -27.33
N GLY A 2 3.45 5.82 -28.32
CA GLY A 2 4.41 4.72 -28.45
C GLY A 2 5.48 4.79 -27.37
N LEU A 3 5.23 4.15 -26.22
CA LEU A 3 6.18 4.02 -25.11
C LEU A 3 6.99 2.72 -25.18
N ASN A 4 7.01 2.06 -26.34
CA ASN A 4 7.69 0.77 -26.52
C ASN A 4 9.18 1.05 -26.82
N THR A 5 10.02 1.01 -25.78
CA THR A 5 11.43 1.45 -25.83
C THR A 5 12.42 0.38 -26.24
N HIS A 6 11.97 -0.80 -26.68
CA HIS A 6 12.87 -1.91 -26.98
C HIS A 6 13.66 -1.79 -28.28
N ASN A 7 13.45 -0.76 -29.12
CA ASN A 7 14.09 -0.78 -30.45
C ASN A 7 14.53 0.56 -31.07
N GLU A 8 14.64 1.65 -30.33
CA GLU A 8 15.13 2.92 -30.91
C GLU A 8 16.52 3.27 -30.37
N SER A 9 17.55 2.87 -31.12
CA SER A 9 18.97 3.16 -30.87
C SER A 9 19.30 4.65 -30.90
N PHE A 10 18.40 5.51 -31.40
CA PHE A 10 18.63 6.95 -31.57
C PHE A 10 18.17 7.81 -30.38
N ILE A 11 17.65 7.20 -29.32
CA ILE A 11 17.08 7.93 -28.18
C ILE A 11 18.09 8.00 -27.04
N SER A 12 18.33 9.22 -26.53
CA SER A 12 19.19 9.45 -25.35
C SER A 12 18.64 8.72 -24.11
N ASP A 13 19.55 8.28 -23.24
CA ASP A 13 19.14 7.55 -22.03
C ASP A 13 18.29 8.40 -21.09
N LEU A 14 18.52 9.72 -21.06
CA LEU A 14 17.64 10.68 -20.37
C LEU A 14 16.21 10.63 -20.90
N SER A 15 16.02 10.64 -22.23
CA SER A 15 14.69 10.61 -22.82
C SER A 15 13.97 9.28 -22.57
N LYS A 16 14.72 8.16 -22.47
CA LYS A 16 14.18 6.87 -22.06
C LYS A 16 13.71 6.88 -20.60
N GLU A 17 14.51 7.42 -19.69
CA GLU A 17 14.16 7.51 -18.26
C GLU A 17 12.95 8.41 -18.01
N VAL A 18 12.87 9.58 -18.67
CA VAL A 18 11.71 10.48 -18.57
C VAL A 18 10.42 9.76 -19.01
N ARG A 19 10.46 9.05 -20.14
CA ARG A 19 9.31 8.27 -20.61
C ARG A 19 8.94 7.12 -19.68
N CYS A 20 9.94 6.46 -19.10
CA CYS A 20 9.75 5.44 -18.09
C CYS A 20 8.98 6.00 -16.88
N ARG A 21 9.44 7.12 -16.32
CA ARG A 21 8.80 7.80 -15.19
C ARG A 21 7.37 8.24 -15.51
N ILE A 22 7.14 8.88 -16.66
CA ILE A 22 5.79 9.26 -17.10
C ILE A 22 4.87 8.03 -17.15
N TRP A 23 5.35 6.92 -17.73
CA TRP A 23 4.56 5.70 -17.79
C TRP A 23 4.20 5.18 -16.39
N TRP A 24 5.17 5.11 -15.47
CA TRP A 24 4.94 4.64 -14.11
C TRP A 24 4.09 5.59 -13.27
N SER A 25 4.16 6.90 -13.49
CA SER A 25 3.30 7.88 -12.86
C SER A 25 1.84 7.70 -13.31
N LEU A 26 1.62 7.55 -14.62
CA LEU A 26 0.30 7.26 -15.17
C LEU A 26 -0.25 5.92 -14.68
N TYR A 27 0.59 4.89 -14.68
CA TYR A 27 0.25 3.56 -14.17
C TYR A 27 -0.17 3.62 -12.70
N THR A 28 0.59 4.34 -11.88
CA THR A 28 0.33 4.50 -10.45
C THR A 28 -0.98 5.23 -10.24
N LEU A 29 -1.13 6.41 -10.84
CA LEU A 29 -2.35 7.22 -10.72
C LEU A 29 -3.59 6.45 -11.19
N TYR A 30 -3.50 5.77 -12.34
CA TYR A 30 -4.61 4.99 -12.87
C TYR A 30 -5.01 3.85 -11.93
N THR A 31 -4.04 3.11 -11.40
CA THR A 31 -4.31 2.00 -10.46
C THR A 31 -4.96 2.50 -9.17
N LEU A 32 -4.48 3.62 -8.61
CA LEU A 32 -5.07 4.22 -7.43
C LEU A 32 -6.50 4.71 -7.70
N LEU A 33 -6.72 5.44 -8.80
CA LEU A 33 -8.06 5.92 -9.17
C LEU A 33 -9.04 4.77 -9.45
N SER A 34 -8.60 3.70 -10.11
CA SER A 34 -9.41 2.49 -10.30
C SER A 34 -9.83 1.88 -8.96
N THR A 35 -8.92 1.81 -8.00
CA THR A 35 -9.20 1.28 -6.65
C THR A 35 -10.15 2.19 -5.88
N ILE A 36 -9.95 3.51 -5.97
CA ILE A 36 -10.80 4.51 -5.30
C ILE A 36 -12.23 4.52 -5.86
N THR A 37 -12.36 4.42 -7.18
CA THR A 37 -13.66 4.54 -7.88
C THR A 37 -14.38 3.21 -8.11
N GLY A 38 -13.74 2.08 -7.79
CA GLY A 38 -14.27 0.74 -8.06
C GLY A 38 -14.35 0.38 -9.54
N ARG A 39 -13.72 1.15 -10.44
CA ARG A 39 -13.76 0.89 -11.89
C ARG A 39 -12.79 -0.23 -12.26
N PRO A 40 -13.23 -1.28 -12.99
CA PRO A 40 -12.33 -2.35 -13.42
C PRO A 40 -11.24 -1.78 -14.33
N SER A 41 -9.98 -2.03 -13.94
CA SER A 41 -8.81 -1.52 -14.63
C SER A 41 -8.57 -2.30 -15.93
N ARG A 42 -8.57 -1.59 -17.08
CA ARG A 42 -8.50 -2.18 -18.43
C ARG A 42 -7.09 -2.15 -19.03
N ALA A 43 -6.06 -1.81 -18.26
CA ALA A 43 -4.66 -1.84 -18.70
C ALA A 43 -4.01 -3.17 -18.26
N PRO A 44 -3.86 -4.17 -19.15
CA PRO A 44 -3.22 -5.43 -18.79
C PRO A 44 -1.71 -5.21 -18.64
N ARG A 45 -1.12 -5.70 -17.55
CA ARG A 45 0.33 -5.60 -17.31
C ARG A 45 1.14 -6.28 -18.41
N ASP A 46 0.57 -7.31 -19.03
CA ASP A 46 1.22 -8.17 -20.03
C ASP A 46 1.62 -7.45 -21.32
N TYR A 47 1.06 -6.26 -21.59
CA TYR A 47 1.43 -5.42 -22.73
C TYR A 47 2.41 -4.30 -22.39
N CYS A 48 2.87 -4.21 -21.12
CA CYS A 48 3.87 -3.23 -20.73
C CYS A 48 5.28 -3.81 -20.78
N THR A 49 6.13 -3.19 -21.60
CA THR A 49 7.55 -3.54 -21.74
C THR A 49 8.49 -2.57 -21.02
N THR A 50 7.94 -1.55 -20.35
CA THR A 50 8.69 -0.51 -19.62
C THR A 50 9.33 -1.08 -18.35
N LYS A 51 10.65 -0.87 -18.19
CA LYS A 51 11.40 -1.28 -16.99
C LYS A 51 10.99 -0.44 -15.77
N ILE A 52 11.21 -0.93 -14.54
CA ILE A 52 10.98 -0.16 -13.30
C ILE A 52 11.88 1.10 -13.31
N PRO A 53 11.41 2.27 -12.81
CA PRO A 53 12.20 3.52 -12.81
C PRO A 53 13.50 3.40 -12.02
N SER A 54 14.52 4.16 -12.41
CA SER A 54 15.78 4.21 -11.69
C SER A 54 15.69 5.17 -10.49
N PRO A 55 16.30 4.87 -9.33
CA PRO A 55 16.19 5.69 -8.11
C PRO A 55 17.10 6.94 -8.09
N TYR A 56 17.19 7.69 -9.21
CA TYR A 56 18.01 8.91 -9.29
C TYR A 56 17.17 10.19 -9.22
N ASP A 57 17.60 11.19 -8.46
CA ASP A 57 16.86 12.45 -8.35
C ASP A 57 16.82 13.24 -9.67
N GLU A 58 15.72 13.96 -9.91
CA GLU A 58 15.49 14.67 -11.18
C GLU A 58 16.42 15.86 -11.38
N SER A 59 16.91 16.44 -10.28
CA SER A 59 17.88 17.53 -10.25
C SER A 59 19.23 17.16 -10.88
N ILE A 60 19.58 15.88 -10.89
CA ILE A 60 20.87 15.35 -11.39
C ILE A 60 20.81 15.08 -12.90
N PHE A 61 19.61 15.09 -13.50
CA PHE A 61 19.43 14.80 -14.92
C PHE A 61 20.03 15.83 -15.87
N GLN A 62 20.38 17.02 -15.38
CA GLN A 62 20.93 18.11 -16.19
C GLN A 62 22.45 18.29 -16.05
N THR A 63 23.11 17.64 -15.09
CA THR A 63 24.41 18.10 -14.58
C THR A 63 25.63 17.17 -14.77
N GLN A 64 25.55 16.07 -15.51
CA GLN A 64 26.79 15.34 -15.86
C GLN A 64 26.90 14.87 -17.32
N PRO A 65 27.99 15.24 -18.03
CA PRO A 65 28.51 14.39 -19.09
C PRO A 65 29.11 13.13 -18.43
N VAL A 66 28.66 11.96 -18.88
CA VAL A 66 29.10 10.66 -18.39
C VAL A 66 30.58 10.48 -18.69
N ASN A 67 31.45 10.72 -17.70
CA ASN A 67 32.83 10.25 -17.63
C ASN A 67 33.35 10.35 -16.18
N ASP A 68 32.88 9.47 -15.29
CA ASP A 68 33.72 8.88 -14.23
C ASP A 68 33.04 7.64 -13.59
N PRO A 69 33.65 6.45 -13.58
CA PRO A 69 33.07 5.25 -12.98
C PRO A 69 33.82 4.85 -11.70
N ASP A 70 33.31 5.17 -10.50
CA ASP A 70 33.27 4.20 -9.37
C ASP A 70 32.73 4.69 -8.01
N GLY A 71 32.53 6.00 -7.79
CA GLY A 71 32.26 6.49 -6.42
C GLY A 71 30.87 6.15 -5.83
N ASP A 72 29.80 6.32 -6.62
CA ASP A 72 28.44 6.42 -6.06
C ASP A 72 27.47 5.30 -6.52
N ARG A 73 28.01 4.28 -7.20
CA ARG A 73 27.22 3.21 -7.85
C ARG A 73 26.69 2.14 -6.87
N ARG A 74 27.06 2.14 -5.59
CA ARG A 74 26.74 1.00 -4.69
C ARG A 74 25.48 1.18 -3.85
N SER A 75 25.20 2.37 -3.32
CA SER A 75 24.11 2.56 -2.35
C SER A 75 22.73 2.55 -3.02
N GLY A 76 22.56 3.28 -4.14
CA GLY A 76 21.30 3.28 -4.90
C GLY A 76 20.99 1.95 -5.62
N LEU A 77 22.02 1.23 -6.09
CA LEU A 77 21.84 -0.08 -6.74
C LEU A 77 21.45 -1.19 -5.76
N ALA A 78 21.87 -1.11 -4.49
CA ALA A 78 21.50 -2.11 -3.48
C ALA A 78 20.00 -2.00 -3.13
N ILE A 79 19.50 -0.78 -2.93
CA ILE A 79 18.07 -0.49 -2.69
C ILE A 79 17.25 -0.87 -3.94
N SER A 80 17.72 -0.49 -5.13
CA SER A 80 17.10 -0.88 -6.40
C SER A 80 17.04 -2.40 -6.58
N ARG A 81 18.13 -3.13 -6.35
CA ARG A 81 18.14 -4.60 -6.46
C ARG A 81 17.20 -5.26 -5.45
N SER A 82 17.15 -4.81 -4.20
CA SER A 82 16.22 -5.35 -3.19
C SER A 82 14.76 -5.18 -3.62
N LEU A 83 14.37 -3.95 -3.99
CA LEU A 83 13.01 -3.63 -4.42
C LEU A 83 12.63 -4.27 -5.77
N VAL A 84 13.57 -4.35 -6.71
CA VAL A 84 13.38 -5.01 -8.01
C VAL A 84 13.35 -6.54 -7.87
N HIS A 85 14.10 -7.16 -6.95
CA HIS A 85 14.03 -8.61 -6.70
C HIS A 85 12.68 -9.05 -6.10
N VAL A 86 12.01 -8.19 -5.30
CA VAL A 86 10.63 -8.42 -4.83
C VAL A 86 9.64 -8.44 -6.01
N SER A 87 9.90 -7.62 -7.05
CA SER A 87 9.08 -7.57 -8.26
C SER A 87 9.39 -8.70 -9.26
N ALA A 88 10.67 -9.03 -9.46
CA ALA A 88 11.11 -10.02 -10.46
C ALA A 88 10.78 -11.48 -10.08
N LYS A 89 10.76 -11.84 -8.78
CA LYS A 89 10.29 -13.16 -8.32
C LYS A 89 8.79 -13.38 -8.57
N ALA A 90 8.00 -12.32 -8.79
CA ALA A 90 6.58 -12.43 -9.11
C ALA A 90 6.32 -12.92 -10.55
N SER A 91 7.31 -12.81 -11.45
CA SER A 91 7.13 -13.11 -12.88
C SER A 91 7.48 -14.56 -13.27
N ARG A 92 8.07 -15.37 -12.40
CA ARG A 92 8.51 -16.73 -12.74
C ARG A 92 8.38 -17.71 -11.57
N GLN A 93 7.19 -18.28 -11.37
CA GLN A 93 7.07 -19.60 -10.76
C GLN A 93 6.01 -20.44 -11.47
N PRO A 94 6.41 -21.45 -12.26
CA PRO A 94 5.68 -22.69 -12.37
C PRO A 94 5.94 -23.51 -11.10
N ILE A 95 4.88 -24.10 -10.56
CA ILE A 95 4.92 -25.04 -9.44
C ILE A 95 5.65 -26.32 -9.92
N GLY A 96 6.78 -26.68 -9.31
CA GLY A 96 7.37 -28.00 -9.52
C GLY A 96 8.85 -28.14 -9.16
N SER A 97 9.13 -29.08 -8.25
CA SER A 97 10.39 -29.78 -7.99
C SER A 97 11.47 -29.07 -7.15
N ALA A 98 11.53 -29.49 -5.88
CA ALA A 98 12.67 -29.28 -4.98
C ALA A 98 13.51 -30.57 -4.96
N LEU A 99 14.83 -30.44 -5.16
CA LEU A 99 15.87 -31.38 -4.73
C LEU A 99 17.25 -30.70 -4.93
N GLY A 100 18.10 -30.70 -3.90
CA GLY A 100 19.53 -30.41 -4.04
C GLY A 100 20.10 -29.48 -2.98
N GLY A 101 20.89 -30.03 -2.05
CA GLY A 101 21.44 -29.34 -0.89
C GLY A 101 22.89 -28.84 -1.02
N SER A 102 23.37 -28.31 0.13
CA SER A 102 24.76 -27.99 0.51
C SER A 102 25.40 -26.78 -0.21
N ARG A 103 26.28 -25.95 0.38
CA ARG A 103 27.18 -26.09 1.53
C ARG A 103 27.67 -24.69 1.96
N SER A 104 27.99 -24.53 3.25
CA SER A 104 28.56 -23.34 3.90
C SER A 104 30.05 -23.16 3.57
N GLU A 105 30.53 -21.92 3.45
CA GLU A 105 31.91 -21.53 3.73
C GLU A 105 32.01 -20.03 4.10
N SER A 106 32.65 -19.75 5.23
CA SER A 106 32.82 -18.44 5.85
C SER A 106 34.30 -18.12 6.04
N LYS A 107 34.71 -16.86 5.81
CA LYS A 107 35.90 -16.21 6.41
C LYS A 107 35.97 -14.70 6.06
N PRO A 108 36.78 -13.89 6.77
CA PRO A 108 36.31 -12.88 7.72
C PRO A 108 36.47 -11.43 7.21
N GLN A 109 35.57 -10.52 7.62
CA GLN A 109 35.68 -9.09 7.32
C GLN A 109 36.37 -8.34 8.46
N GLU A 110 37.48 -7.68 8.11
CA GLU A 110 38.14 -6.65 8.92
C GLU A 110 37.31 -5.37 8.94
N SER A 111 37.19 -4.79 10.13
CA SER A 111 36.50 -3.55 10.43
C SER A 111 37.31 -2.33 10.00
N ILE A 112 36.77 -1.51 9.11
CA ILE A 112 37.20 -0.12 8.94
C ILE A 112 35.98 0.76 9.10
N SER A 113 35.98 1.48 10.22
CA SER A 113 35.05 2.56 10.56
C SER A 113 35.21 3.68 9.52
N VAL A 114 34.14 4.03 8.81
CA VAL A 114 34.07 5.23 8.00
C VAL A 114 32.98 6.10 8.58
N GLU A 115 33.41 7.26 9.08
CA GLU A 115 32.59 8.33 9.62
C GLU A 115 31.66 8.89 8.54
N ASP A 116 30.42 9.13 8.94
CA ASP A 116 29.28 9.58 8.14
C ASP A 116 29.31 11.12 7.94
N PRO A 117 29.36 11.63 6.69
CA PRO A 117 29.13 13.03 6.42
C PRO A 117 27.77 13.22 5.74
N GLY A 118 26.78 13.67 6.51
CA GLY A 118 25.86 14.71 6.06
C GLY A 118 24.51 14.25 5.52
N SER A 119 23.51 14.37 6.38
CA SER A 119 22.10 14.69 6.06
C SER A 119 21.38 13.66 5.18
N GLU A 120 20.71 12.71 5.85
CA GLU A 120 19.67 11.84 5.28
C GLU A 120 18.49 12.66 4.74
N SER A 121 18.64 13.32 3.59
CA SER A 121 17.53 13.92 2.84
C SER A 121 16.95 12.86 1.90
N GLY A 122 15.66 12.55 2.05
CA GLY A 122 14.99 11.56 1.22
C GLY A 122 15.01 11.95 -0.26
N SER A 123 15.55 11.07 -1.11
CA SER A 123 15.52 11.26 -2.56
C SER A 123 14.11 11.04 -3.11
N GLY A 124 13.52 12.05 -3.76
CA GLY A 124 12.19 11.96 -4.38
C GLY A 124 12.03 10.79 -5.36
N ALA A 125 13.12 10.36 -6.01
CA ALA A 125 13.13 9.20 -6.88
C ALA A 125 12.98 7.86 -6.15
N VAL A 126 13.55 7.75 -4.95
CA VAL A 126 13.40 6.57 -4.10
C VAL A 126 11.97 6.49 -3.56
N TYR A 127 11.40 7.62 -3.14
CA TYR A 127 9.97 7.71 -2.78
C TYR A 127 9.06 7.27 -3.93
N PHE A 128 9.31 7.77 -5.14
CA PHE A 128 8.56 7.38 -6.34
C PHE A 128 8.67 5.88 -6.61
N LEU A 129 9.88 5.32 -6.53
CA LEU A 129 10.10 3.88 -6.68
C LEU A 129 9.33 3.06 -5.63
N CYS A 130 9.32 3.49 -4.36
CA CYS A 130 8.56 2.82 -3.30
C CYS A 130 7.07 2.81 -3.61
N THR A 131 6.54 3.96 -4.05
CA THR A 131 5.13 4.14 -4.45
C THR A 131 4.74 3.25 -5.64
N VAL A 132 5.60 3.17 -6.65
CA VAL A 132 5.41 2.28 -7.81
C VAL A 132 5.34 0.82 -7.36
N ASN A 133 6.28 0.38 -6.51
CA ASN A 133 6.35 -1.02 -6.09
C ASN A 133 5.11 -1.48 -5.31
N ILE A 134 4.57 -0.63 -4.43
CA ILE A 134 3.33 -1.00 -3.74
C ILE A 134 2.11 -0.92 -4.66
N THR A 135 2.10 0.01 -5.62
CA THR A 135 0.99 0.10 -6.59
C THR A 135 0.95 -1.10 -7.53
N ILE A 136 2.12 -1.68 -7.84
CA ILE A 136 2.23 -2.98 -8.53
C ILE A 136 1.51 -4.08 -7.75
N LEU A 137 1.68 -4.11 -6.43
CA LEU A 137 1.01 -5.07 -5.54
C LEU A 137 -0.50 -4.85 -5.50
N ILE A 138 -0.96 -3.59 -5.45
CA ILE A 138 -2.40 -3.26 -5.54
C ILE A 138 -3.00 -3.82 -6.83
N ARG A 139 -2.33 -3.61 -7.97
CA ARG A 139 -2.80 -4.13 -9.27
C ARG A 139 -2.90 -5.65 -9.25
N GLU A 140 -1.91 -6.33 -8.68
CA GLU A 140 -1.92 -7.78 -8.56
C GLU A 140 -3.06 -8.29 -7.67
N ALA A 141 -3.37 -7.58 -6.58
CA ALA A 141 -4.53 -7.86 -5.75
C ALA A 141 -5.85 -7.71 -6.56
N VAL A 142 -5.99 -6.65 -7.36
CA VAL A 142 -7.15 -6.47 -8.26
C VAL A 142 -7.32 -7.69 -9.17
N ASP A 143 -6.24 -8.11 -9.82
CA ASP A 143 -6.29 -9.17 -10.83
C ASP A 143 -6.51 -10.58 -10.21
N ASN A 144 -6.08 -10.80 -8.97
CA ASN A 144 -6.15 -12.11 -8.31
C ASN A 144 -7.28 -12.30 -7.31
N ILE A 145 -7.82 -11.20 -6.74
CA ILE A 145 -8.89 -11.23 -5.71
C ILE A 145 -10.21 -10.68 -6.27
N TYR A 146 -10.16 -9.68 -7.15
CA TYR A 146 -11.35 -8.94 -7.59
C TYR A 146 -11.72 -9.13 -9.07
N ALA A 147 -11.01 -9.99 -9.80
CA ALA A 147 -11.33 -10.29 -11.19
C ALA A 147 -12.66 -11.04 -11.36
N PRO A 148 -13.47 -10.72 -12.39
CA PRO A 148 -14.82 -11.27 -12.58
C PRO A 148 -14.88 -12.80 -12.84
N GLY A 149 -13.74 -13.46 -13.03
CA GLY A 149 -13.65 -14.92 -13.20
C GLY A 149 -13.39 -15.72 -11.91
N LEU A 150 -13.31 -15.06 -10.75
CA LEU A 150 -12.95 -15.71 -9.48
C LEU A 150 -14.13 -16.37 -8.76
N GLY A 151 -15.38 -16.12 -9.19
CA GLY A 151 -16.58 -16.72 -8.60
C GLY A 151 -16.63 -18.24 -8.62
N SER A 152 -15.78 -18.90 -9.42
CA SER A 152 -15.65 -20.36 -9.47
C SER A 152 -14.53 -20.93 -8.59
N LYS A 153 -13.66 -20.09 -7.99
CA LYS A 153 -12.54 -20.59 -7.17
C LYS A 153 -13.02 -20.91 -5.75
N PRO A 154 -12.55 -22.02 -5.15
CA PRO A 154 -12.88 -22.33 -3.76
C PRO A 154 -12.24 -21.31 -2.82
N TRP A 155 -12.95 -20.94 -1.74
CA TRP A 155 -12.49 -19.91 -0.80
C TRP A 155 -11.09 -20.12 -0.21
N PRO A 156 -10.68 -21.35 0.20
CA PRO A 156 -9.33 -21.56 0.74
C PRO A 156 -8.21 -21.13 -0.22
N LEU A 157 -8.44 -21.22 -1.53
CA LEU A 157 -7.49 -20.75 -2.55
C LEU A 157 -7.41 -19.22 -2.59
N ILE A 158 -8.54 -18.55 -2.41
CA ILE A 158 -8.63 -17.08 -2.32
C ILE A 158 -7.95 -16.61 -1.02
N GLU A 159 -8.24 -17.24 0.11
CA GLU A 159 -7.61 -16.92 1.40
C GLU A 159 -6.10 -17.14 1.38
N GLY A 160 -5.62 -18.23 0.74
CA GLY A 160 -4.19 -18.45 0.51
C GLY A 160 -3.55 -17.35 -0.35
N THR A 161 -4.26 -16.86 -1.36
CA THR A 161 -3.82 -15.74 -2.21
C THR A 161 -3.74 -14.44 -1.41
N ILE A 162 -4.75 -14.16 -0.57
CA ILE A 162 -4.77 -13.01 0.34
C ILE A 162 -3.57 -13.04 1.29
N ALA A 163 -3.32 -14.18 1.94
CA ALA A 163 -2.19 -14.34 2.85
C ALA A 163 -0.83 -14.16 2.15
N ALA A 164 -0.69 -14.67 0.92
CA ALA A 164 0.53 -14.49 0.13
C ALA A 164 0.78 -13.02 -0.25
N LEU A 165 -0.27 -12.30 -0.64
CA LEU A 165 -0.22 -10.88 -0.96
C LEU A 165 0.07 -10.02 0.28
N ASP A 166 -0.54 -10.30 1.43
CA ASP A 166 -0.23 -9.63 2.71
C ASP A 166 1.24 -9.87 3.11
N ALA A 167 1.71 -11.11 3.05
CA ALA A 167 3.11 -11.42 3.34
C ALA A 167 4.07 -10.66 2.42
N ARG A 168 3.69 -10.41 1.16
CA ARG A 168 4.47 -9.61 0.22
C ARG A 168 4.41 -8.12 0.55
N ALA A 169 3.26 -7.59 0.97
CA ALA A 169 3.15 -6.22 1.48
C ALA A 169 4.09 -6.03 2.68
N ASN A 170 4.08 -6.95 3.64
CA ASN A 170 4.97 -6.86 4.80
C ASN A 170 6.44 -6.92 4.38
N ARG A 171 6.83 -7.77 3.43
CA ARG A 171 8.21 -7.75 2.88
C ARG A 171 8.58 -6.42 2.24
N TRP A 172 7.65 -5.78 1.53
CA TRP A 172 7.87 -4.44 0.98
C TRP A 172 8.15 -3.43 2.10
N LEU A 173 7.39 -3.47 3.21
CA LEU A 173 7.59 -2.58 4.36
C LEU A 173 9.00 -2.72 4.96
N HIS A 174 9.47 -3.96 5.18
CA HIS A 174 10.80 -4.22 5.71
C HIS A 174 11.93 -3.90 4.71
N SER A 175 11.61 -3.72 3.42
CA SER A 175 12.57 -3.36 2.38
C SER A 175 12.71 -1.85 2.17
N LEU A 176 11.91 -1.04 2.88
CA LEU A 176 12.00 0.41 2.79
C LEU A 176 13.34 0.90 3.40
N PRO A 177 13.97 1.93 2.81
CA PRO A 177 15.10 2.62 3.42
C PRO A 177 14.74 3.19 4.80
N SER A 178 15.72 3.35 5.69
CA SER A 178 15.56 3.93 7.04
C SER A 178 14.79 5.26 7.01
N TYR A 179 15.16 6.14 6.08
CA TYR A 179 14.49 7.43 5.90
C TYR A 179 13.00 7.32 5.55
N TYR A 180 12.53 6.22 4.95
CA TYR A 180 11.12 6.02 4.62
C TYR A 180 10.40 5.07 5.58
N GLN A 181 11.08 4.63 6.65
CA GLN A 181 10.46 3.78 7.65
C GLN A 181 9.47 4.60 8.50
N PHE A 182 8.32 4.02 8.79
CA PHE A 182 7.22 4.70 9.49
C PHE A 182 6.59 3.89 10.63
N GLN A 183 7.13 2.70 10.95
CA GLN A 183 6.61 1.88 12.06
C GLN A 183 7.08 2.34 13.45
N GLU A 184 8.25 2.96 13.55
CA GLU A 184 8.90 3.28 14.84
C GLU A 184 8.57 4.69 15.36
N GLU A 185 8.28 5.63 14.46
CA GLU A 185 8.02 7.04 14.80
C GLU A 185 6.56 7.42 14.51
N VAL A 186 5.58 6.72 15.08
CA VAL A 186 4.17 7.10 14.91
C VAL A 186 3.87 8.34 15.76
N GLY A 187 4.10 9.54 15.21
CA GLY A 187 3.88 10.83 15.89
C GLY A 187 3.84 12.04 14.93
N PRO A 188 3.53 13.25 15.41
CA PRO A 188 3.33 14.45 14.58
C PRO A 188 4.60 15.06 13.93
N GLY A 189 5.62 14.25 13.63
CA GLY A 189 6.89 14.68 13.02
C GLY A 189 7.28 13.97 11.71
N LEU A 190 6.45 13.03 11.20
CA LEU A 190 6.76 12.35 9.94
C LEU A 190 6.70 13.30 8.75
N SER A 191 7.63 13.11 7.79
CA SER A 191 7.57 13.80 6.51
C SER A 191 6.32 13.40 5.71
N ARG A 192 5.90 14.26 4.78
CA ARG A 192 4.78 14.02 3.87
C ARG A 192 4.92 12.70 3.11
N GLU A 193 6.13 12.35 2.68
CA GLU A 193 6.44 11.12 1.96
C GLU A 193 6.18 9.90 2.85
N ARG A 194 6.67 9.90 4.09
CA ARG A 194 6.45 8.79 5.03
C ARG A 194 4.98 8.60 5.34
N VAL A 195 4.26 9.70 5.61
CA VAL A 195 2.81 9.66 5.85
C VAL A 195 2.07 9.12 4.63
N SER A 196 2.43 9.58 3.43
CA SER A 196 1.83 9.10 2.19
C SER A 196 2.08 7.60 1.95
N LEU A 197 3.30 7.11 2.20
CA LEU A 197 3.64 5.69 2.10
C LEU A 197 2.90 4.85 3.15
N ALA A 198 2.75 5.36 4.38
CA ALA A 198 2.02 4.68 5.45
C ALA A 198 0.53 4.52 5.10
N PHE A 199 -0.14 5.60 4.67
CA PHE A 199 -1.52 5.53 4.21
C PHE A 199 -1.69 4.55 3.05
N LEU A 200 -0.80 4.62 2.05
CA LEU A 200 -0.83 3.74 0.89
C LEU A 200 -0.62 2.28 1.29
N PHE A 201 0.28 2.02 2.23
CA PHE A 201 0.56 0.69 2.77
C PHE A 201 -0.63 0.09 3.49
N PHE A 202 -1.16 0.78 4.49
CA PHE A 202 -2.28 0.25 5.27
C PHE A 202 -3.56 0.17 4.42
N SER A 203 -3.79 1.10 3.49
CA SER A 203 -4.90 0.99 2.53
C SER A 203 -4.72 -0.21 1.60
N THR A 204 -3.49 -0.53 1.16
CA THR A 204 -3.22 -1.75 0.40
C THR A 204 -3.53 -3.01 1.21
N LYS A 205 -3.15 -3.05 2.49
CA LYS A 205 -3.48 -4.16 3.39
C LYS A 205 -4.99 -4.30 3.58
N LEU A 206 -5.69 -3.19 3.80
CA LEU A 206 -7.15 -3.17 3.85
C LEU A 206 -7.74 -3.76 2.59
N PHE A 207 -7.35 -3.24 1.42
CA PHE A 207 -7.85 -3.69 0.14
C PHE A 207 -7.61 -5.19 -0.10
N ILE A 208 -6.45 -5.74 0.29
CA ILE A 208 -6.14 -7.17 0.16
C ILE A 208 -6.99 -8.02 1.11
N CYS A 209 -7.15 -7.59 2.37
CA CYS A 209 -7.75 -8.41 3.43
C CYS A 209 -9.26 -8.20 3.60
N GLN A 210 -9.84 -7.17 2.98
CA GLN A 210 -11.26 -6.82 3.10
C GLN A 210 -12.24 -7.95 2.76
N PRO A 211 -12.00 -8.84 1.77
CA PRO A 211 -12.92 -9.95 1.51
C PRO A 211 -13.10 -10.88 2.72
N CYS A 212 -12.10 -10.98 3.60
CA CYS A 212 -12.17 -11.82 4.79
C CYS A 212 -13.16 -11.28 5.83
N ILE A 213 -13.32 -9.96 5.97
CA ILE A 213 -14.27 -9.39 6.93
C ILE A 213 -15.70 -9.41 6.39
N LEU A 214 -15.88 -9.14 5.09
CA LEU A 214 -17.20 -9.11 4.45
C LEU A 214 -17.88 -10.48 4.42
N ARG A 215 -17.11 -11.57 4.47
CA ARG A 215 -17.64 -12.94 4.57
C ARG A 215 -18.48 -13.20 5.83
N PHE A 216 -18.22 -12.46 6.90
CA PHE A 216 -18.96 -12.60 8.15
C PHE A 216 -20.25 -11.77 8.20
N LEU A 217 -20.52 -10.95 7.17
CA LEU A 217 -21.79 -10.25 7.06
C LEU A 217 -22.91 -11.22 6.64
N PRO A 218 -24.10 -11.12 7.25
CA PRO A 218 -25.24 -11.95 6.86
C PRO A 218 -25.65 -11.67 5.41
N VAL A 219 -25.69 -12.69 4.56
CA VAL A 219 -26.28 -12.56 3.22
C VAL A 219 -27.80 -12.72 3.38
N PRO A 220 -28.62 -11.80 2.85
CA PRO A 220 -30.09 -11.89 2.91
C PRO A 220 -30.62 -12.91 1.88
N THR A 221 -30.17 -14.17 1.97
CA THR A 221 -30.68 -15.29 1.18
C THR A 221 -31.49 -16.22 2.07
N HIS A 222 -32.71 -16.51 1.65
CA HIS A 222 -33.78 -17.09 2.46
C HIS A 222 -33.55 -18.55 2.90
N ASP A 223 -32.54 -19.23 2.35
CA ASP A 223 -32.22 -20.63 2.66
C ASP A 223 -30.72 -20.85 2.57
N MET A 224 -29.96 -20.56 3.64
CA MET A 224 -28.70 -21.27 3.93
C MET A 224 -28.42 -21.21 5.43
N ILE A 225 -28.03 -22.37 5.97
CA ILE A 225 -27.51 -22.55 7.32
C ILE A 225 -26.41 -21.48 7.54
N PRO A 226 -26.48 -20.65 8.59
CA PRO A 226 -25.40 -19.71 8.86
C PRO A 226 -24.13 -20.54 9.02
N CYS A 227 -23.09 -20.24 8.24
CA CYS A 227 -21.75 -20.79 8.44
C CYS A 227 -21.20 -20.19 9.75
N ARG A 228 -21.80 -20.61 10.85
CA ARG A 228 -21.48 -20.38 12.24
C ARG A 228 -20.61 -21.59 12.60
N GLN A 229 -19.39 -21.33 13.06
CA GLN A 229 -18.21 -22.21 13.11
C GLN A 229 -17.30 -22.00 11.88
N GLU A 230 -16.00 -21.78 11.98
CA GLU A 230 -15.09 -21.67 13.12
C GLU A 230 -13.74 -21.26 12.52
N ALA A 231 -13.31 -20.04 12.84
CA ALA A 231 -11.94 -19.53 12.85
C ALA A 231 -12.08 -18.01 12.72
N LYS A 232 -11.65 -17.28 13.76
CA LYS A 232 -11.29 -15.88 13.62
C LYS A 232 -10.25 -15.85 12.49
N SER A 233 -10.65 -15.56 11.25
CA SER A 233 -9.71 -15.61 10.13
C SER A 233 -8.59 -14.63 10.46
N ASN A 234 -7.34 -15.11 10.53
CA ASN A 234 -6.20 -14.27 10.87
C ASN A 234 -6.12 -13.05 9.94
N MET A 235 -6.55 -13.20 8.69
CA MET A 235 -6.59 -12.11 7.71
C MET A 235 -7.69 -11.08 8.01
N ALA A 236 -8.81 -11.50 8.62
CA ALA A 236 -9.81 -10.55 9.10
C ALA A 236 -9.27 -9.69 10.26
N SER A 237 -8.51 -10.26 11.19
CA SER A 237 -7.82 -9.46 12.22
C SER A 237 -6.77 -8.52 11.64
N VAL A 238 -6.02 -8.96 10.62
CA VAL A 238 -5.07 -8.09 9.90
C VAL A 238 -5.80 -6.93 9.21
N CYS A 239 -6.99 -7.18 8.64
CA CYS A 239 -7.84 -6.14 8.05
C CYS A 239 -8.26 -5.09 9.10
N VAL A 240 -8.79 -5.52 10.24
CA VAL A 240 -9.19 -4.61 11.33
C VAL A 240 -7.99 -3.82 11.87
N GLN A 241 -6.85 -4.50 12.06
CA GLN A 241 -5.63 -3.84 12.52
C GLN A 241 -5.16 -2.76 11.54
N ALA A 242 -5.16 -3.05 10.22
CA ALA A 242 -4.79 -2.07 9.21
C ALA A 242 -5.76 -0.87 9.17
N ALA A 243 -7.06 -1.07 9.43
CA ALA A 243 -8.02 0.04 9.57
C ALA A 243 -7.64 0.92 10.77
N MET A 244 -7.36 0.30 11.91
CA MET A 244 -6.94 1.00 13.11
C MET A 244 -5.62 1.74 12.91
N ASP A 245 -4.67 1.15 12.19
CA ASP A 245 -3.38 1.79 11.89
C ASP A 245 -3.54 3.03 10.99
N ILE A 246 -4.45 3.01 10.00
CA ILE A 246 -4.82 4.22 9.25
C ILE A 246 -5.33 5.31 10.21
N LEU A 247 -6.23 4.96 11.14
CA LEU A 247 -6.81 5.92 12.08
C LEU A 247 -5.79 6.44 13.12
N ARG A 248 -4.74 5.66 13.42
CA ARG A 248 -3.61 6.08 14.26
C ARG A 248 -2.67 7.05 13.58
N LEU A 249 -2.59 7.06 12.25
CA LEU A 249 -1.78 8.04 11.50
C LEU A 249 -2.32 9.47 11.60
N LEU A 250 -3.61 9.63 11.91
CA LEU A 250 -4.21 10.95 12.06
C LEU A 250 -3.75 11.58 13.39
N PRO A 251 -3.46 12.89 13.43
CA PRO A 251 -3.30 13.60 14.70
C PRO A 251 -4.56 13.48 15.58
N ASP A 252 -4.38 13.54 16.90
CA ASP A 252 -5.50 13.35 17.84
C ASP A 252 -6.56 14.42 17.73
N GLU A 253 -6.16 15.66 17.43
CA GLU A 253 -7.07 16.76 17.08
C GLU A 253 -7.03 17.07 15.58
N PRO A 254 -8.18 17.35 14.94
CA PRO A 254 -8.22 17.75 13.54
C PRO A 254 -7.43 19.03 13.27
N ASP A 255 -6.42 18.92 12.42
CA ASP A 255 -5.60 20.04 11.97
C ASP A 255 -5.63 20.14 10.43
N LEU A 256 -6.20 21.24 9.93
CA LEU A 256 -6.28 21.51 8.49
C LEU A 256 -4.90 21.83 7.88
N HIS A 257 -3.96 22.38 8.66
CA HIS A 257 -2.61 22.62 8.18
C HIS A 257 -1.90 21.29 7.90
N TRP A 258 -1.91 20.37 8.88
CA TRP A 258 -1.42 19.00 8.67
C TRP A 258 -2.12 18.30 7.50
N PHE A 259 -3.44 18.48 7.36
CA PHE A 259 -4.22 17.88 6.28
C PHE A 259 -3.72 18.28 4.88
N TYR A 260 -3.44 19.56 4.65
CA TYR A 260 -3.00 20.05 3.33
C TYR A 260 -1.50 19.89 3.09
N GLU A 261 -0.66 20.03 4.12
CA GLU A 261 0.80 20.03 3.96
C GLU A 261 1.43 18.64 4.09
N THR A 262 0.89 17.77 4.95
CA THR A 262 1.53 16.48 5.31
C THR A 262 0.76 15.27 4.79
N CYS A 263 -0.56 15.35 4.79
CA CYS A 263 -1.42 14.23 4.39
C CYS A 263 -1.61 14.16 2.87
N PRO A 264 -1.84 12.96 2.28
CA PRO A 264 -2.26 12.81 0.88
C PRO A 264 -3.73 13.26 0.69
N TRP A 265 -4.01 14.56 0.83
CA TRP A 265 -5.35 15.14 0.87
C TRP A 265 -6.28 14.74 -0.28
N TRP A 266 -5.72 14.51 -1.47
CA TRP A 266 -6.48 14.17 -2.68
C TRP A 266 -7.20 12.81 -2.60
N CYS A 267 -6.68 11.87 -1.80
CA CYS A 267 -7.28 10.55 -1.57
C CYS A 267 -7.58 10.26 -0.10
N PHE A 268 -7.34 11.22 0.80
CA PHE A 268 -7.54 11.04 2.24
C PHE A 268 -8.95 10.55 2.60
N LEU A 269 -9.98 11.15 2.00
CA LEU A 269 -11.37 10.75 2.27
C LEU A 269 -11.60 9.26 1.95
N HIS A 270 -10.98 8.74 0.91
CA HIS A 270 -11.07 7.32 0.56
C HIS A 270 -10.43 6.45 1.65
N TYR A 271 -9.21 6.78 2.09
CA TYR A 271 -8.54 6.03 3.16
C TYR A 271 -9.32 6.07 4.48
N LEU A 272 -9.84 7.25 4.83
CA LEU A 272 -10.62 7.44 6.04
C LEU A 272 -11.91 6.62 5.99
N MET A 273 -12.66 6.69 4.90
CA MET A 273 -13.92 5.97 4.74
C MET A 273 -13.72 4.46 4.65
N GLN A 274 -12.64 3.99 4.02
CA GLN A 274 -12.28 2.56 4.02
C GLN A 274 -12.02 2.06 5.44
N ALA A 275 -11.22 2.79 6.22
CA ALA A 275 -10.91 2.42 7.61
C ALA A 275 -12.17 2.44 8.49
N VAL A 276 -12.98 3.50 8.41
CA VAL A 276 -14.23 3.62 9.16
C VAL A 276 -15.19 2.49 8.82
N ALA A 277 -15.39 2.18 7.54
CA ALA A 277 -16.29 1.11 7.12
C ALA A 277 -15.87 -0.26 7.69
N VAL A 278 -14.57 -0.57 7.69
CA VAL A 278 -14.04 -1.81 8.27
C VAL A 278 -14.21 -1.84 9.79
N CYS A 279 -13.90 -0.75 10.49
CA CYS A 279 -14.11 -0.68 11.95
C CYS A 279 -15.58 -0.84 12.32
N LEU A 280 -16.50 -0.14 11.64
CA LEU A 280 -17.93 -0.26 11.90
C LEU A 280 -18.44 -1.67 11.59
N THR A 281 -17.95 -2.30 10.52
CA THR A 281 -18.25 -3.69 10.18
C THR A 281 -17.77 -4.65 11.27
N ALA A 282 -16.54 -4.45 11.79
CA ALA A 282 -15.98 -5.25 12.87
C ALA A 282 -16.77 -5.11 14.18
N ILE A 283 -17.17 -3.88 14.53
CA ILE A 283 -18.04 -3.59 15.70
C ILE A 283 -19.39 -4.30 15.54
N PHE A 284 -19.97 -4.27 14.34
CA PHE A 284 -21.26 -4.92 14.07
C PHE A 284 -21.22 -6.44 14.18
N ILE A 285 -20.14 -7.08 13.71
CA ILE A 285 -19.98 -8.54 13.70
C ILE A 285 -19.56 -9.07 15.08
N SER A 286 -18.84 -8.27 15.87
CA SER A 286 -18.32 -8.71 17.16
C SER A 286 -19.46 -8.92 18.17
N PRO A 287 -19.45 -10.02 18.95
CA PRO A 287 -20.41 -10.19 20.04
C PRO A 287 -20.29 -9.02 21.01
N ARG A 288 -21.42 -8.50 21.51
CA ARG A 288 -21.53 -7.34 22.42
C ARG A 288 -20.96 -7.60 23.83
N SER A 289 -19.80 -8.24 23.93
CA SER A 289 -18.97 -8.19 25.13
C SER A 289 -18.14 -6.92 25.07
N VAL A 290 -18.17 -6.10 26.14
CA VAL A 290 -17.28 -4.95 26.29
C VAL A 290 -15.85 -5.47 26.40
N SER A 291 -15.16 -5.56 25.26
CA SER A 291 -13.74 -5.87 25.17
C SER A 291 -12.96 -4.56 25.07
N ASP A 292 -11.73 -4.54 25.57
CA ASP A 292 -10.81 -3.42 25.39
C ASP A 292 -10.61 -3.09 23.89
N GLU A 293 -10.59 -4.12 23.03
CA GLU A 293 -10.52 -3.97 21.57
C GLU A 293 -11.72 -3.20 20.99
N SER A 294 -12.94 -3.45 21.48
CA SER A 294 -14.14 -2.75 20.99
C SER A 294 -14.16 -1.28 21.39
N LEU A 295 -13.72 -0.96 22.61
CA LEU A 295 -13.63 0.41 23.09
C LEU A 295 -12.57 1.21 22.32
N CYS A 296 -11.42 0.58 22.02
CA CYS A 296 -10.39 1.18 21.19
C CYS A 296 -10.91 1.48 19.77
N MET A 297 -11.66 0.56 19.16
CA MET A 297 -12.28 0.78 17.85
C MET A 297 -13.31 1.93 17.87
N GLU A 298 -14.16 2.00 18.89
CA GLU A 298 -15.13 3.10 19.05
C GLU A 298 -14.45 4.46 19.21
N ALA A 299 -13.36 4.53 19.99
CA ALA A 299 -12.55 5.73 20.14
C ALA A 299 -11.90 6.15 18.81
N ALA A 300 -11.38 5.20 18.04
CA ALA A 300 -10.78 5.46 16.73
C ALA A 300 -11.83 5.94 15.71
N VAL A 301 -13.02 5.34 15.68
CA VAL A 301 -14.14 5.80 14.85
C VAL A 301 -14.56 7.21 15.26
N SER A 302 -14.65 7.48 16.56
CA SER A 302 -14.99 8.82 17.06
C SER A 302 -13.96 9.88 16.62
N LYS A 303 -12.67 9.53 16.65
CA LYS A 303 -11.59 10.36 16.09
C LYS A 303 -11.80 10.61 14.58
N ALA A 304 -12.09 9.57 13.80
CA ALA A 304 -12.38 9.70 12.38
C ALA A 304 -13.58 10.63 12.09
N MET A 305 -14.62 10.57 12.92
CA MET A 305 -15.80 11.43 12.80
C MET A 305 -15.47 12.91 13.08
N ARG A 306 -14.63 13.20 14.08
CA ARG A 306 -14.13 14.57 14.34
C ARG A 306 -13.36 15.11 13.13
N TRP A 307 -12.51 14.28 12.52
CA TRP A 307 -11.79 14.63 11.30
C TRP A 307 -12.75 14.89 10.12
N LEU A 308 -13.71 14.00 9.86
CA LEU A 308 -14.73 14.19 8.83
C LEU A 308 -15.51 15.50 9.02
N SER A 309 -15.88 15.81 10.26
CA SER A 309 -16.59 17.05 10.59
C SER A 309 -15.75 18.31 10.38
N SER A 310 -14.44 18.24 10.57
CA SER A 310 -13.54 19.37 10.33
C SER A 310 -13.42 19.64 8.82
N ILE A 311 -13.17 18.59 8.03
CA ILE A 311 -13.00 18.70 6.58
C ILE A 311 -14.31 18.87 5.79
N SER A 312 -15.48 18.58 6.38
CA SER A 312 -16.78 18.79 5.73
C SER A 312 -17.10 20.27 5.50
N SER A 313 -16.50 21.16 6.29
CA SER A 313 -16.63 22.60 6.10
C SER A 313 -16.13 23.09 4.73
N THR A 314 -15.19 22.37 4.13
CA THR A 314 -14.55 22.75 2.85
C THR A 314 -14.89 21.81 1.70
N ASN A 315 -15.45 20.62 1.96
CA ASN A 315 -15.66 19.59 0.95
C ASN A 315 -17.05 18.93 1.06
N PRO A 316 -17.94 19.11 0.06
CA PRO A 316 -19.27 18.48 0.04
C PRO A 316 -19.25 16.95 0.10
N SER A 317 -18.20 16.30 -0.43
CA SER A 317 -18.08 14.84 -0.38
C SER A 317 -17.85 14.36 1.06
N SER A 318 -17.10 15.13 1.85
CA SER A 318 -16.84 14.84 3.25
C SER A 318 -18.08 15.08 4.11
N GLU A 319 -18.89 16.09 3.78
CA GLU A 319 -20.21 16.30 4.40
C GLU A 319 -21.15 15.11 4.15
N ALA A 320 -21.23 14.65 2.89
CA ALA A 320 -22.03 13.47 2.55
C ALA A 320 -21.54 12.21 3.29
N ALA A 321 -20.22 12.01 3.36
CA ALA A 321 -19.60 10.92 4.10
C ALA A 321 -19.92 10.97 5.60
N LEU A 322 -19.82 12.16 6.22
CA LEU A 322 -20.16 12.36 7.63
C LEU A 322 -21.61 11.97 7.90
N ARG A 323 -22.55 12.42 7.06
CA ARG A 323 -23.98 12.09 7.19
C ARG A 323 -24.23 10.58 7.12
N ILE A 324 -23.60 9.88 6.17
CA ILE A 324 -23.73 8.43 6.04
C ILE A 324 -23.20 7.74 7.30
N CYS A 325 -22.03 8.14 7.80
CA CYS A 325 -21.45 7.54 9.01
C CYS A 325 -22.31 7.79 10.25
N THR A 326 -22.85 9.01 10.44
CA THR A 326 -23.74 9.30 11.58
C THR A 326 -25.03 8.49 11.51
N GLU A 327 -25.63 8.31 10.33
CA GLU A 327 -26.80 7.46 10.13
C GLU A 327 -26.51 5.98 10.48
N ILE A 328 -25.37 5.45 10.03
CA ILE A 328 -24.99 4.06 10.33
C ILE A 328 -24.75 3.89 11.83
N ILE A 329 -24.01 4.79 12.47
CA ILE A 329 -23.75 4.78 13.92
C ILE A 329 -25.05 4.87 14.71
N ALA A 330 -25.98 5.74 14.32
CA ALA A 330 -27.28 5.87 14.96
C ALA A 330 -28.09 4.57 14.89
N ARG A 331 -28.04 3.84 13.76
CA ARG A 331 -28.71 2.54 13.60
C ARG A 331 -28.07 1.41 14.40
N MET A 332 -26.78 1.51 14.72
CA MET A 332 -26.07 0.51 15.52
C MET A 332 -26.29 0.69 17.02
N ARG A 333 -26.62 1.91 17.47
CA ARG A 333 -26.97 2.21 18.87
C ARG A 333 -28.42 1.76 19.12
N PRO A 334 -28.68 0.92 20.15
CA PRO A 334 -30.00 0.36 20.42
C PRO A 334 -31.03 1.40 20.87
#